data_AF-A0A418VEM4-F1
#
_entry.id   AF-A0A418VEM4-F1
#
_cell.length_a   1.000
_cell.length_b   1.000
_cell.length_c   1.000
_cell.angle_alpha   90.00
_cell.angle_beta   90.00
_cell.angle_gamma   90.00
#
_symmetry.space_group_name_H-M   'P 1'
#
loop_
_entity.id
_entity.type
_entity.pdbx_description
1 polymer ?
#
loop_
_entity_poly.entity_id
_entity_poly.type
_entity_poly.pdbx_seq_one_letter_code
_entity_poly.pdbx_strand_id
1 'polypeptide(L)'
;MNEALKTALQEARTAAEAALSAAQAGDHDEARRQLALLDDLREHCSGGNAAAGASRAKTLRIEAETLSLLDAARPEISEPTQVEVPEVQPVPEVSEAAQMEVPDAAPEVPQDAPAEAAVADSTPAAQEAAPEPTQAKPRQAASPHAYTAEGWALVAAGLRAAGEEADELDRDAAQFDAQRAVARTERDTFRAKVCEGQALQAQVEAAALRGDVEAANAAWDRLFDVVTAIRSMEGTHRRKNGGQADPFKAACYDAAREGRLKISQWSQGRGVSA
;
A
#
# COMPACT_ATOMS: atom_id res chain seq x y z
N MET A 1 6.67 -18.00 -20.78
CA MET A 1 7.08 -16.62 -20.41
C MET A 1 8.34 -16.36 -21.19
N ASN A 2 8.41 -15.27 -21.96
CA ASN A 2 9.57 -14.98 -22.80
C ASN A 2 10.81 -14.73 -21.91
N GLU A 3 11.99 -15.24 -22.30
CA GLU A 3 13.23 -15.06 -21.52
C GLU A 3 13.60 -13.58 -21.38
N ALA A 4 13.43 -12.77 -22.43
CA ALA A 4 13.67 -11.32 -22.36
C ALA A 4 12.86 -10.63 -21.25
N LEU A 5 11.58 -11.05 -21.07
CA LEU A 5 10.74 -10.53 -19.99
C LEU A 5 11.16 -11.04 -18.61
N LYS A 6 11.75 -12.25 -18.50
CA LYS A 6 12.31 -12.71 -17.22
C LYS A 6 13.53 -11.89 -16.84
N THR A 7 14.44 -11.66 -17.79
CA THR A 7 15.65 -10.86 -17.61
C THR A 7 15.31 -9.44 -17.18
N ALA A 8 14.48 -8.73 -17.95
CA ALA A 8 14.05 -7.36 -17.60
C ALA A 8 13.38 -7.27 -16.21
N LEU A 9 12.53 -8.24 -15.84
CA LEU A 9 11.90 -8.26 -14.52
C LEU A 9 12.87 -8.59 -13.37
N GLN A 10 13.94 -9.34 -13.65
CA GLN A 10 14.97 -9.66 -12.68
C GLN A 10 15.95 -8.47 -12.52
N GLU A 11 16.29 -7.78 -13.60
CA GLU A 11 17.07 -6.53 -13.60
C GLU A 11 16.31 -5.42 -12.87
N ALA A 12 15.05 -5.15 -13.23
CA ALA A 12 14.21 -4.16 -12.54
C ALA A 12 14.06 -4.47 -11.04
N ARG A 13 13.95 -5.75 -10.68
CA ARG A 13 13.93 -6.16 -9.28
C ARG A 13 15.29 -5.93 -8.58
N THR A 14 16.39 -6.13 -9.29
CA THR A 14 17.76 -5.94 -8.75
C THR A 14 18.02 -4.44 -8.52
N ALA A 15 17.66 -3.58 -9.48
CA ALA A 15 17.73 -2.13 -9.35
C ALA A 15 16.88 -1.62 -8.16
N ALA A 16 15.64 -2.12 -8.00
CA ALA A 16 14.81 -1.75 -6.85
C ALA A 16 15.40 -2.23 -5.51
N GLU A 17 15.88 -3.48 -5.42
CA GLU A 17 16.51 -4.02 -4.19
C GLU A 17 17.82 -3.26 -3.86
N ALA A 18 18.57 -2.79 -4.86
CA ALA A 18 19.73 -1.90 -4.71
C ALA A 18 19.33 -0.48 -4.25
N ALA A 19 18.29 0.11 -4.84
CA ALA A 19 17.79 1.44 -4.48
C ALA A 19 17.37 1.51 -3.00
N LEU A 20 16.64 0.48 -2.53
CA LEU A 20 16.23 0.37 -1.12
C LEU A 20 17.44 0.20 -0.20
N SER A 21 18.42 -0.60 -0.60
CA SER A 21 19.65 -0.81 0.19
C SER A 21 20.46 0.49 0.33
N ALA A 22 20.58 1.27 -0.75
CA ALA A 22 21.22 2.58 -0.72
C ALA A 22 20.47 3.59 0.16
N ALA A 23 19.14 3.67 0.05
CA ALA A 23 18.32 4.55 0.87
C ALA A 23 18.39 4.18 2.38
N GLN A 24 18.41 2.88 2.71
CA GLN A 24 18.59 2.40 4.09
C GLN A 24 20.00 2.67 4.63
N ALA A 25 21.02 2.75 3.76
CA ALA A 25 22.39 3.12 4.12
C ALA A 25 22.61 4.64 4.23
N GLY A 26 21.62 5.48 3.87
CA GLY A 26 21.74 6.94 3.82
C GLY A 26 22.39 7.47 2.53
N ASP A 27 22.70 6.61 1.55
CA ASP A 27 23.19 7.03 0.23
C ASP A 27 21.99 7.37 -0.67
N HIS A 28 21.44 8.56 -0.44
CA HIS A 28 20.25 9.05 -1.12
C HIS A 28 20.48 9.37 -2.60
N ASP A 29 21.73 9.60 -3.02
CA ASP A 29 22.06 9.85 -4.43
C ASP A 29 22.18 8.55 -5.22
N GLU A 30 22.80 7.50 -4.65
CA GLU A 30 22.77 6.18 -5.26
C GLU A 30 21.34 5.61 -5.33
N ALA A 31 20.53 5.81 -4.28
CA ALA A 31 19.12 5.43 -4.30
C ALA A 31 18.35 6.08 -5.46
N ARG A 32 18.59 7.38 -5.73
CA ARG A 32 17.99 8.09 -6.87
C ARG A 32 18.48 7.56 -8.21
N ARG A 33 19.78 7.26 -8.35
CA ARG A 33 20.34 6.64 -9.58
C ARG A 33 19.69 5.29 -9.88
N GLN A 34 19.53 4.44 -8.86
CA GLN A 34 18.91 3.13 -9.02
C GLN A 34 17.40 3.20 -9.30
N LEU A 35 16.70 4.24 -8.82
CA LEU A 35 15.31 4.51 -9.20
C LEU A 35 15.17 4.98 -10.66
N ALA A 36 16.08 5.82 -11.17
CA ALA A 36 16.08 6.20 -12.59
C ALA A 36 16.30 4.98 -13.50
N LEU A 37 17.27 4.11 -13.17
CA LEU A 37 17.49 2.85 -13.87
C LEU A 37 16.27 1.91 -13.83
N LEU A 38 15.52 1.90 -12.72
CA LEU A 38 14.27 1.15 -12.61
C LEU A 38 13.20 1.68 -13.57
N ASP A 39 13.09 3.00 -13.76
CA ASP A 39 12.15 3.60 -14.70
C ASP A 39 12.47 3.26 -16.16
N ASP A 40 13.75 3.30 -16.56
CA ASP A 40 14.17 2.85 -17.89
C ASP A 40 13.80 1.37 -18.14
N LEU A 41 14.01 0.50 -17.12
CA LEU A 41 13.68 -0.93 -17.21
C LEU A 41 12.17 -1.23 -17.24
N ARG A 42 11.31 -0.28 -16.82
CA ARG A 42 9.84 -0.48 -16.81
C ARG A 42 9.26 -0.59 -18.20
N GLU A 43 9.79 0.14 -19.18
CA GLU A 43 9.32 0.10 -20.57
C GLU A 43 9.42 -1.33 -21.15
N HIS A 44 10.52 -2.02 -20.82
CA HIS A 44 10.78 -3.40 -21.22
C HIS A 44 10.04 -4.46 -20.37
N CYS A 45 9.46 -4.08 -19.24
CA CYS A 45 8.77 -4.98 -18.31
C CYS A 45 7.26 -5.17 -18.58
N SER A 46 6.73 -4.70 -19.71
CA SER A 46 5.29 -4.77 -20.01
C SER A 46 4.79 -6.19 -20.38
N GLY A 47 3.54 -6.52 -20.03
CA GLY A 47 2.88 -7.79 -20.40
C GLY A 47 3.20 -9.02 -19.52
N GLY A 48 2.92 -10.22 -20.00
CA GLY A 48 3.23 -11.50 -19.32
C GLY A 48 2.14 -12.08 -18.41
N ASN A 49 2.49 -13.15 -17.68
CA ASN A 49 1.56 -13.95 -16.88
C ASN A 49 1.49 -13.51 -15.40
N ALA A 50 0.77 -14.26 -14.56
CA ALA A 50 0.61 -13.94 -13.13
C ALA A 50 1.93 -13.82 -12.35
N ALA A 51 2.98 -14.57 -12.72
CA ALA A 51 4.29 -14.47 -12.09
C ALA A 51 4.99 -13.15 -12.44
N ALA A 52 4.90 -12.71 -13.71
CA ALA A 52 5.36 -11.39 -14.13
C ALA A 52 4.63 -10.26 -13.38
N GLY A 53 3.31 -10.39 -13.20
CA GLY A 53 2.51 -9.47 -12.38
C GLY A 53 2.95 -9.41 -10.91
N ALA A 54 3.22 -10.57 -10.29
CA ALA A 54 3.72 -10.64 -8.92
C ALA A 54 5.13 -10.03 -8.76
N SER A 55 6.01 -10.23 -9.75
CA SER A 55 7.34 -9.61 -9.76
C SER A 55 7.24 -8.09 -9.79
N ARG A 56 6.46 -7.52 -10.73
CA ARG A 56 6.21 -6.07 -10.80
C ARG A 56 5.60 -5.50 -9.53
N ALA A 57 4.62 -6.20 -8.93
CA ALA A 57 4.01 -5.78 -7.67
C ALA A 57 5.02 -5.77 -6.50
N LYS A 58 6.03 -6.66 -6.51
CA LYS A 58 7.12 -6.61 -5.55
C LYS A 58 8.04 -5.42 -5.81
N THR A 59 8.45 -5.19 -7.06
CA THR A 59 9.28 -4.05 -7.46
C THR A 59 8.64 -2.70 -7.08
N LEU A 60 7.35 -2.51 -7.40
CA LEU A 60 6.54 -1.33 -7.02
C LEU A 60 6.51 -1.08 -5.50
N ARG A 61 6.47 -2.15 -4.70
CA ARG A 61 6.45 -2.04 -3.24
C ARG A 61 7.79 -1.55 -2.69
N ILE A 62 8.88 -2.06 -3.24
CA ILE A 62 10.25 -1.70 -2.85
C ILE A 62 10.53 -0.26 -3.23
N GLU A 63 10.16 0.16 -4.44
CA GLU A 63 10.22 1.54 -4.91
C GLU A 63 9.46 2.51 -3.98
N ALA A 64 8.23 2.18 -3.59
CA ALA A 64 7.45 3.02 -2.66
C ALA A 64 8.11 3.12 -1.27
N GLU A 65 8.77 2.05 -0.80
CA GLU A 65 9.55 2.04 0.43
C GLU A 65 10.80 2.94 0.31
N THR A 66 11.54 2.83 -0.80
CA THR A 66 12.69 3.69 -1.13
C THR A 66 12.30 5.17 -1.20
N LEU A 67 11.19 5.50 -1.89
CA LEU A 67 10.69 6.86 -1.99
C LEU A 67 10.27 7.42 -0.64
N SER A 68 9.63 6.61 0.22
CA SER A 68 9.29 7.03 1.60
C SER A 68 10.53 7.32 2.45
N LEU A 69 11.63 6.58 2.27
CA LEU A 69 12.90 6.84 2.95
C LEU A 69 13.58 8.10 2.41
N LEU A 70 13.50 8.36 1.10
CA LEU A 70 14.04 9.57 0.47
C LEU A 70 13.27 10.84 0.86
N ASP A 71 11.96 10.74 1.06
CA ASP A 71 11.12 11.86 1.52
C ASP A 71 11.34 12.14 3.01
N ALA A 72 11.41 11.10 3.86
CA ALA A 72 11.76 11.23 5.28
C ALA A 72 13.19 11.75 5.53
N ALA A 73 14.10 11.58 4.55
CA ALA A 73 15.45 12.13 4.59
C ALA A 73 15.56 13.56 4.03
N ARG A 74 14.45 14.14 3.55
CA ARG A 74 14.44 15.52 3.07
C ARG A 74 14.52 16.47 4.27
N PRO A 75 15.52 17.36 4.35
CA PRO A 75 15.60 18.29 5.48
C PRO A 75 14.40 19.24 5.45
N GLU A 76 13.64 19.29 6.54
CA GLU A 76 12.60 20.30 6.72
C GLU A 76 13.25 21.69 6.72
N ILE A 77 12.87 22.52 5.75
CA ILE A 77 13.15 23.95 5.80
C ILE A 77 12.19 24.53 6.83
N SER A 78 12.63 24.63 8.09
CA SER A 78 11.82 25.19 9.17
C SER A 78 11.41 26.63 8.87
N GLU A 79 10.11 26.86 8.72
CA GLU A 79 9.54 28.21 8.77
C GLU A 79 9.59 28.74 10.22
N PRO A 80 10.26 29.88 10.49
CA PRO A 80 10.35 30.42 11.84
C PRO A 80 9.10 31.20 12.24
N THR A 81 8.39 30.74 13.28
CA THR A 81 7.29 31.49 13.90
C THR A 81 7.81 32.46 14.97
N GLN A 82 7.76 33.76 14.63
CA GLN A 82 7.58 34.99 15.44
C GLN A 82 7.96 35.05 16.94
N VAL A 83 8.66 36.14 17.31
CA VAL A 83 8.54 36.83 18.62
C VAL A 83 8.55 38.37 18.39
N GLU A 84 7.93 39.12 19.32
CA GLU A 84 7.43 40.50 19.26
C GLU A 84 8.36 41.69 18.89
N VAL A 85 7.69 42.82 18.61
CA VAL A 85 8.16 44.16 18.22
C VAL A 85 8.59 44.99 19.46
N PRO A 86 9.50 45.97 19.33
CA PRO A 86 9.04 47.35 19.50
C PRO A 86 9.54 48.36 18.45
N GLU A 87 8.82 49.47 18.41
CA GLU A 87 8.80 50.58 17.44
C GLU A 87 10.06 51.46 17.40
N VAL A 88 10.42 52.00 16.21
CA VAL A 88 10.75 53.43 15.92
C VAL A 88 11.18 53.63 14.44
N GLN A 89 10.64 54.68 13.80
CA GLN A 89 10.87 55.18 12.43
C GLN A 89 12.15 56.08 12.30
N PRO A 90 12.63 56.58 11.12
CA PRO A 90 11.89 56.85 9.86
C PRO A 90 12.61 56.59 8.50
N VAL A 91 11.85 56.89 7.42
CA VAL A 91 12.18 56.96 5.96
C VAL A 91 13.28 58.00 5.62
N PRO A 92 13.92 58.00 4.42
CA PRO A 92 13.34 58.27 3.07
C PRO A 92 13.80 57.25 1.99
N GLU A 93 13.42 57.20 0.70
CA GLU A 93 12.39 57.73 -0.23
C GLU A 93 12.97 57.47 -1.66
N VAL A 94 12.19 57.69 -2.74
CA VAL A 94 12.63 57.95 -4.15
C VAL A 94 12.60 56.78 -5.18
N SER A 95 11.56 56.85 -6.03
CA SER A 95 11.49 56.56 -7.49
C SER A 95 11.66 55.13 -8.06
N GLU A 96 11.26 54.84 -9.32
CA GLU A 96 10.19 55.33 -10.24
C GLU A 96 10.31 54.57 -11.58
N ALA A 97 9.18 54.24 -12.23
CA ALA A 97 9.07 53.86 -13.67
C ALA A 97 9.91 52.65 -14.18
N ALA A 98 9.80 52.22 -15.45
CA ALA A 98 8.63 51.88 -16.28
C ALA A 98 9.13 51.21 -17.59
N GLN A 99 8.40 50.20 -18.10
CA GLN A 99 8.45 49.74 -19.52
C GLN A 99 9.85 49.17 -19.96
N MET A 100 10.09 48.56 -21.13
CA MET A 100 9.28 48.20 -22.30
C MET A 100 9.88 46.98 -23.05
N GLU A 101 9.07 46.39 -23.94
CA GLU A 101 9.46 45.70 -25.19
C GLU A 101 10.10 44.30 -25.29
N VAL A 102 9.64 43.63 -26.35
CA VAL A 102 9.97 42.36 -27.01
C VAL A 102 10.65 42.79 -28.38
N PRO A 103 11.13 41.97 -29.36
CA PRO A 103 10.80 40.56 -29.62
C PRO A 103 11.84 39.65 -30.35
N ASP A 104 11.35 38.44 -30.69
CA ASP A 104 11.54 37.67 -31.94
C ASP A 104 12.91 37.03 -32.31
N ALA A 105 12.89 35.69 -32.49
CA ALA A 105 13.35 34.96 -33.68
C ALA A 105 13.35 33.44 -33.45
N ALA A 106 12.86 32.67 -34.44
CA ALA A 106 13.03 31.21 -34.58
C ALA A 106 13.68 30.94 -35.96
N PRO A 107 13.80 29.70 -36.50
CA PRO A 107 13.99 28.34 -35.93
C PRO A 107 15.26 27.64 -36.53
N GLU A 108 15.53 26.34 -36.29
CA GLU A 108 15.99 25.33 -37.31
C GLU A 108 16.35 23.91 -36.77
N VAL A 109 16.37 22.93 -37.69
CA VAL A 109 16.65 21.46 -37.60
C VAL A 109 16.86 20.93 -39.05
N PRO A 110 17.42 19.72 -39.38
CA PRO A 110 17.40 18.41 -38.65
C PRO A 110 18.72 17.56 -38.79
N GLN A 111 18.60 16.21 -38.88
CA GLN A 111 19.61 15.18 -39.33
C GLN A 111 20.66 14.68 -38.30
N ASP A 112 21.13 13.41 -38.30
CA ASP A 112 20.71 12.12 -38.91
C ASP A 112 21.33 10.93 -38.09
N ALA A 113 20.95 9.67 -38.38
CA ALA A 113 21.50 8.42 -37.77
C ALA A 113 22.67 7.81 -38.63
N PRO A 114 23.16 6.53 -38.53
CA PRO A 114 22.91 5.39 -37.61
C PRO A 114 24.16 4.47 -37.24
N ALA A 115 23.92 3.32 -36.55
CA ALA A 115 24.68 2.02 -36.58
C ALA A 115 26.12 1.94 -35.94
N GLU A 116 26.74 0.81 -35.53
CA GLU A 116 26.39 -0.64 -35.41
C GLU A 116 27.32 -1.44 -34.44
N ALA A 117 26.83 -2.58 -33.90
CA ALA A 117 27.47 -3.87 -33.49
C ALA A 117 28.88 -4.02 -32.83
N ALA A 118 28.96 -4.87 -31.77
CA ALA A 118 30.03 -5.88 -31.51
C ALA A 118 29.61 -6.92 -30.40
N VAL A 119 30.32 -8.06 -30.27
CA VAL A 119 29.89 -9.29 -29.54
C VAL A 119 31.02 -9.98 -28.74
N ALA A 120 30.63 -11.00 -27.93
CA ALA A 120 31.43 -12.07 -27.28
C ALA A 120 32.15 -11.72 -25.95
N ASP A 121 32.42 -12.64 -25.00
CA ASP A 121 31.92 -14.00 -24.66
C ASP A 121 32.52 -14.44 -23.28
N SER A 122 32.11 -15.60 -22.74
CA SER A 122 32.78 -16.45 -21.73
C SER A 122 32.41 -16.30 -20.23
N THR A 123 32.03 -17.44 -19.65
CA THR A 123 31.84 -17.71 -18.20
C THR A 123 32.71 -18.92 -17.80
N PRO A 124 33.52 -18.83 -16.72
CA PRO A 124 33.34 -19.74 -15.56
C PRO A 124 33.72 -19.10 -14.18
N ALA A 125 33.32 -19.59 -13.00
CA ALA A 125 32.28 -20.55 -12.60
C ALA A 125 31.98 -20.43 -11.06
N ALA A 126 31.21 -21.38 -10.52
CA ALA A 126 30.70 -21.52 -9.15
C ALA A 126 31.65 -21.27 -7.95
N GLN A 127 31.10 -20.69 -6.87
CA GLN A 127 31.13 -21.34 -5.55
C GLN A 127 29.89 -21.01 -4.70
N GLU A 128 29.30 -22.04 -4.12
CA GLU A 128 28.07 -22.02 -3.33
C GLU A 128 28.40 -21.84 -1.84
N ALA A 129 27.87 -20.79 -1.21
CA ALA A 129 27.94 -20.59 0.23
C ALA A 129 26.51 -20.37 0.76
N ALA A 130 25.97 -21.35 1.47
CA ALA A 130 24.65 -21.27 2.06
C ALA A 130 24.65 -20.30 3.26
N PRO A 131 23.79 -19.27 3.29
CA PRO A 131 23.59 -18.48 4.49
C PRO A 131 22.73 -19.26 5.49
N GLU A 132 23.22 -19.34 6.73
CA GLU A 132 22.47 -19.84 7.89
C GLU A 132 21.19 -19.03 8.12
N PRO A 133 20.16 -19.59 8.79
CA PRO A 133 18.86 -18.94 8.93
C PRO A 133 18.94 -17.73 9.88
N THR A 134 19.20 -16.55 9.33
CA THR A 134 19.12 -15.28 10.04
C THR A 134 17.70 -15.08 10.56
N GLN A 135 17.55 -14.88 11.87
CA GLN A 135 16.23 -14.67 12.49
C GLN A 135 15.51 -13.50 11.81
N ALA A 136 14.27 -13.72 11.40
CA ALA A 136 13.49 -12.73 10.68
C ALA A 136 13.23 -11.50 11.56
N LYS A 137 13.87 -10.38 11.23
CA LYS A 137 13.59 -9.06 11.80
C LYS A 137 12.08 -8.78 11.61
N PRO A 138 11.35 -8.34 12.66
CA PRO A 138 9.91 -8.14 12.54
C PRO A 138 9.64 -7.10 11.45
N ARG A 139 8.76 -7.45 10.49
CA ARG A 139 8.22 -6.46 9.55
C ARG A 139 7.55 -5.37 10.37
N GLN A 140 8.03 -4.13 10.24
CA GLN A 140 7.24 -2.99 10.66
C GLN A 140 5.94 -3.05 9.87
N ALA A 141 4.82 -3.12 10.58
CA ALA A 141 3.51 -3.01 9.98
C ALA A 141 3.39 -1.62 9.34
N ALA A 142 2.68 -1.52 8.22
CA ALA A 142 2.24 -0.22 7.73
C ALA A 142 1.44 0.46 8.84
N SER A 143 1.59 1.78 9.01
CA SER A 143 0.86 2.54 10.04
C SER A 143 -0.62 2.16 10.00
N PRO A 144 -1.18 1.59 11.08
CA PRO A 144 -2.50 0.99 11.03
C PRO A 144 -3.54 2.06 10.73
N HIS A 145 -4.65 1.67 10.10
CA HIS A 145 -5.88 2.47 10.10
C HIS A 145 -6.55 2.36 11.48
N ALA A 146 -5.78 2.62 12.53
CA ALA A 146 -6.22 2.55 13.91
C ALA A 146 -7.18 3.70 14.17
N TYR A 147 -8.43 3.38 14.48
CA TYR A 147 -9.38 4.38 14.93
C TYR A 147 -9.07 4.79 16.37
N THR A 148 -9.31 6.06 16.68
CA THR A 148 -9.19 6.61 18.03
C THR A 148 -10.24 6.01 18.96
N ALA A 149 -10.08 6.18 20.26
CA ALA A 149 -11.09 5.81 21.25
C ALA A 149 -12.46 6.46 20.95
N GLU A 150 -12.46 7.71 20.45
CA GLU A 150 -13.66 8.42 20.02
C GLU A 150 -14.31 7.76 18.79
N GLY A 151 -13.52 7.36 17.79
CA GLY A 151 -14.02 6.62 16.62
C GLY A 151 -14.67 5.30 17.00
N TRP A 152 -14.06 4.54 17.91
CA TRP A 152 -14.65 3.30 18.44
C TRP A 152 -15.88 3.55 19.33
N ALA A 153 -15.93 4.65 20.09
CA ALA A 153 -17.11 5.03 20.85
C ALA A 153 -18.32 5.34 19.94
N LEU A 154 -18.09 5.96 18.77
CA LEU A 154 -19.12 6.19 17.74
C LEU A 154 -19.59 4.87 17.10
N VAL A 155 -18.68 3.94 16.80
CA VAL A 155 -19.02 2.56 16.37
C VAL A 155 -19.89 1.86 17.42
N ALA A 156 -19.49 1.94 18.70
CA ALA A 156 -20.25 1.36 19.81
C ALA A 156 -21.63 2.00 20.00
N ALA A 157 -21.77 3.31 19.74
CA ALA A 157 -23.08 3.98 19.74
C ALA A 157 -23.97 3.48 18.59
N GLY A 158 -23.43 3.33 17.38
CA GLY A 158 -24.15 2.75 16.24
C GLY A 158 -24.61 1.31 16.47
N LEU A 159 -23.75 0.47 17.07
CA LEU A 159 -24.07 -0.91 17.45
C LEU A 159 -25.19 -0.98 18.49
N ARG A 160 -25.12 -0.19 19.57
CA ARG A 160 -26.20 -0.14 20.58
C ARG A 160 -27.51 0.39 20.01
N ALA A 161 -27.47 1.35 19.09
CA ALA A 161 -28.66 1.85 18.39
C ALA A 161 -29.29 0.80 17.45
N ALA A 162 -28.48 -0.12 16.91
CA ALA A 162 -28.95 -1.27 16.15
C ALA A 162 -29.47 -2.43 17.03
N GLY A 163 -29.27 -2.38 18.35
CA GLY A 163 -29.67 -3.42 19.30
C GLY A 163 -28.65 -4.55 19.47
N GLU A 164 -27.40 -4.36 19.03
CA GLU A 164 -26.34 -5.37 19.08
C GLU A 164 -25.73 -5.48 20.49
N GLU A 165 -25.55 -6.71 20.99
CA GLU A 165 -24.93 -6.99 22.30
C GLU A 165 -23.59 -7.74 22.17
N ALA A 166 -22.60 -7.36 22.98
CA ALA A 166 -21.23 -7.87 22.89
C ALA A 166 -21.13 -9.39 23.14
N ASP A 167 -21.98 -9.94 24.01
CA ASP A 167 -21.96 -11.36 24.37
C ASP A 167 -22.69 -12.24 23.32
N GLU A 168 -23.48 -11.62 22.43
CA GLU A 168 -24.03 -12.28 21.25
C GLU A 168 -22.99 -12.31 20.13
N LEU A 169 -22.33 -11.17 19.89
CA LEU A 169 -21.25 -11.06 18.92
C LEU A 169 -20.05 -11.99 19.26
N ASP A 170 -19.68 -12.16 20.53
CA ASP A 170 -18.68 -13.16 20.93
C ASP A 170 -19.10 -14.60 20.61
N ARG A 171 -20.40 -14.91 20.76
CA ARG A 171 -20.96 -16.23 20.47
C ARG A 171 -20.94 -16.51 18.97
N ASP A 172 -21.29 -15.51 18.17
CA ASP A 172 -21.21 -15.56 16.72
C ASP A 172 -19.75 -15.68 16.25
N ALA A 173 -18.82 -14.93 16.84
CA ALA A 173 -17.40 -15.06 16.57
C ALA A 173 -16.89 -16.50 16.82
N ALA A 174 -17.24 -17.09 17.97
CA ALA A 174 -16.90 -18.47 18.30
C ALA A 174 -17.56 -19.48 17.33
N GLN A 175 -18.80 -19.24 16.90
CA GLN A 175 -19.49 -20.06 15.90
C GLN A 175 -18.77 -20.00 14.55
N PHE A 176 -18.38 -18.81 14.09
CA PHE A 176 -17.66 -18.65 12.82
C PHE A 176 -16.25 -19.25 12.88
N ASP A 177 -15.53 -19.14 14.00
CA ASP A 177 -14.23 -19.83 14.15
C ASP A 177 -14.36 -21.36 14.18
N ALA A 178 -15.45 -21.91 14.75
CA ALA A 178 -15.76 -23.33 14.64
C ALA A 178 -16.05 -23.74 13.18
N GLN A 179 -16.85 -22.97 12.45
CA GLN A 179 -17.11 -23.21 11.02
C GLN A 179 -15.83 -23.10 10.16
N ARG A 180 -14.92 -22.18 10.49
CA ARG A 180 -13.59 -22.03 9.89
C ARG A 180 -12.71 -23.24 10.14
N ALA A 181 -12.75 -23.83 11.34
CA ALA A 181 -12.03 -25.07 11.65
C ALA A 181 -12.55 -26.25 10.81
N VAL A 182 -13.88 -26.38 10.66
CA VAL A 182 -14.49 -27.39 9.78
C VAL A 182 -14.10 -27.16 8.31
N ALA A 183 -14.18 -25.93 7.81
CA ALA A 183 -13.78 -25.57 6.45
C ALA A 183 -12.30 -25.88 6.15
N ARG A 184 -11.41 -25.69 7.13
CA ARG A 184 -9.99 -26.08 7.02
C ARG A 184 -9.81 -27.59 6.91
N THR A 185 -10.56 -28.38 7.69
CA THR A 185 -10.56 -29.85 7.61
C THR A 185 -11.02 -30.36 6.25
N GLU A 186 -12.07 -29.75 5.69
CA GLU A 186 -12.56 -30.01 4.33
C GLU A 186 -11.66 -29.43 3.22
N ARG A 187 -10.62 -28.66 3.57
CA ARG A 187 -9.72 -27.94 2.66
C ARG A 187 -10.42 -26.87 1.79
N ASP A 188 -11.61 -26.42 2.19
CA ASP A 188 -12.29 -25.28 1.57
C ASP A 188 -11.65 -23.96 2.04
N THR A 189 -10.58 -23.59 1.34
CA THR A 189 -9.81 -22.36 1.61
C THR A 189 -10.61 -21.07 1.40
N PHE A 190 -11.70 -21.09 0.62
CA PHE A 190 -12.55 -19.92 0.46
C PHE A 190 -13.51 -19.77 1.63
N ARG A 191 -14.26 -20.83 1.97
CA ARG A 191 -15.17 -20.82 3.12
C ARG A 191 -14.41 -20.53 4.42
N ALA A 192 -13.22 -21.11 4.60
CA ALA A 192 -12.37 -20.80 5.75
C ALA A 192 -11.98 -19.31 5.85
N LYS A 193 -11.82 -18.60 4.71
CA LYS A 193 -11.58 -17.14 4.71
C LYS A 193 -12.83 -16.33 4.98
N VAL A 194 -13.99 -16.74 4.45
CA VAL A 194 -15.28 -16.07 4.71
C VAL A 194 -15.62 -16.17 6.19
N CYS A 195 -15.55 -17.37 6.79
CA CYS A 195 -15.77 -17.55 8.22
C CYS A 195 -14.73 -16.80 9.08
N GLU A 196 -13.46 -16.72 8.66
CA GLU A 196 -12.46 -15.87 9.31
C GLU A 196 -12.87 -14.39 9.30
N GLY A 197 -13.35 -13.87 8.17
CA GLY A 197 -13.83 -12.49 8.07
C GLY A 197 -15.07 -12.22 8.94
N GLN A 198 -16.01 -13.16 9.00
CA GLN A 198 -17.21 -13.05 9.84
C GLN A 198 -16.87 -13.10 11.34
N ALA A 199 -15.97 -14.00 11.76
CA ALA A 199 -15.49 -14.05 13.14
C ALA A 199 -14.81 -12.73 13.56
N LEU A 200 -13.95 -12.18 12.69
CA LEU A 200 -13.26 -10.93 12.94
C LEU A 200 -14.19 -9.71 12.96
N GLN A 201 -15.22 -9.65 12.10
CA GLN A 201 -16.24 -8.60 12.15
C GLN A 201 -16.92 -8.58 13.52
N ALA A 202 -17.38 -9.74 14.01
CA ALA A 202 -18.05 -9.85 15.30
C ALA A 202 -17.09 -9.52 16.47
N GLN A 203 -15.82 -9.93 16.40
CA GLN A 203 -14.79 -9.55 17.39
C GLN A 203 -14.54 -8.03 17.44
N VAL A 204 -14.46 -7.35 16.29
CA VAL A 204 -14.34 -5.89 16.24
C VAL A 204 -15.55 -5.21 16.88
N GLU A 205 -16.75 -5.65 16.54
CA GLU A 205 -18.00 -5.06 17.05
C GLU A 205 -18.16 -5.30 18.57
N ALA A 206 -17.83 -6.51 19.06
CA ALA A 206 -17.85 -6.83 20.50
C ALA A 206 -16.79 -6.03 21.28
N ALA A 207 -15.57 -5.89 20.75
CA ALA A 207 -14.51 -5.08 21.36
C ALA A 207 -14.89 -3.60 21.43
N ALA A 208 -15.47 -3.05 20.36
CA ALA A 208 -15.98 -1.69 20.33
C ALA A 208 -17.08 -1.46 21.39
N LEU A 209 -18.04 -2.37 21.51
CA LEU A 209 -19.11 -2.29 22.52
C LEU A 209 -18.58 -2.28 23.96
N ARG A 210 -17.48 -2.99 24.23
CA ARG A 210 -16.77 -3.03 25.52
C ARG A 210 -15.86 -1.82 25.76
N GLY A 211 -15.55 -1.06 24.72
CA GLY A 211 -14.56 0.04 24.77
C GLY A 211 -13.10 -0.43 24.73
N ASP A 212 -12.84 -1.68 24.31
CA ASP A 212 -11.49 -2.20 24.16
C ASP A 212 -10.90 -1.76 22.81
N VAL A 213 -10.22 -0.61 22.84
CA VAL A 213 -9.63 0.05 21.66
C VAL A 213 -8.47 -0.76 21.07
N GLU A 214 -7.70 -1.48 21.89
CA GLU A 214 -6.56 -2.28 21.42
C GLU A 214 -7.05 -3.55 20.72
N ALA A 215 -7.99 -4.28 21.32
CA ALA A 215 -8.61 -5.45 20.69
C ALA A 215 -9.40 -5.06 19.43
N ALA A 216 -10.14 -3.96 19.44
CA ALA A 216 -10.91 -3.49 18.28
C ALA A 216 -9.97 -3.15 17.10
N ASN A 217 -8.87 -2.41 17.34
CA ASN A 217 -7.89 -2.11 16.30
C ASN A 217 -7.16 -3.36 15.80
N ALA A 218 -6.74 -4.27 16.68
CA ALA A 218 -6.04 -5.50 16.30
C ALA A 218 -6.94 -6.44 15.45
N ALA A 219 -8.21 -6.59 15.83
CA ALA A 219 -9.19 -7.35 15.06
C ALA A 219 -9.53 -6.65 13.73
N TRP A 220 -9.57 -5.31 13.70
CA TRP A 220 -9.85 -4.50 12.52
C TRP A 220 -8.76 -4.58 11.45
N ASP A 221 -7.49 -4.44 11.83
CA ASP A 221 -6.35 -4.62 10.91
C ASP A 221 -6.37 -6.03 10.30
N ARG A 222 -6.66 -7.05 11.12
CA ARG A 222 -6.77 -8.43 10.66
C ARG A 222 -7.97 -8.66 9.75
N LEU A 223 -9.11 -8.03 10.03
CA LEU A 223 -10.29 -8.04 9.16
C LEU A 223 -9.99 -7.39 7.81
N PHE A 224 -9.29 -6.26 7.80
CA PHE A 224 -8.91 -5.55 6.58
C PHE A 224 -8.05 -6.42 5.66
N ASP A 225 -7.07 -7.14 6.20
CA ASP A 225 -6.26 -8.13 5.48
C ASP A 225 -7.13 -9.24 4.84
N VAL A 226 -8.07 -9.79 5.60
CA VAL A 226 -8.92 -10.91 5.17
C VAL A 226 -9.92 -10.46 4.09
N VAL A 227 -10.59 -9.32 4.27
CA VAL A 227 -11.49 -8.72 3.28
C VAL A 227 -10.71 -8.35 2.01
N THR A 228 -9.50 -7.81 2.13
CA THR A 228 -8.65 -7.50 0.97
C THR A 228 -8.23 -8.75 0.21
N ALA A 229 -7.91 -9.85 0.91
CA ALA A 229 -7.65 -11.14 0.27
C ALA A 229 -8.88 -11.68 -0.47
N ILE A 230 -10.06 -11.62 0.15
CA ILE A 230 -11.35 -12.04 -0.45
C ILE A 230 -11.64 -11.24 -1.74
N ARG A 231 -11.51 -9.90 -1.71
CA ARG A 231 -11.68 -9.04 -2.89
C ARG A 231 -10.61 -9.26 -3.96
N SER A 232 -9.39 -9.61 -3.58
CA SER A 232 -8.33 -9.97 -4.54
C SER A 232 -8.64 -11.28 -5.28
N MET A 233 -9.28 -12.25 -4.59
CA MET A 233 -9.80 -13.46 -5.22
C MET A 233 -10.93 -13.16 -6.20
N GLU A 234 -11.88 -12.28 -5.83
CA GLU A 234 -12.94 -11.81 -6.74
C GLU A 234 -12.36 -11.15 -8.00
N GLY A 235 -11.49 -10.15 -7.83
CA GLY A 235 -10.86 -9.45 -8.97
C GLY A 235 -10.05 -10.39 -9.86
N THR A 236 -9.45 -11.44 -9.29
CA THR A 236 -8.76 -12.49 -10.04
C THR A 236 -9.73 -13.41 -10.80
N HIS A 237 -10.90 -13.71 -10.24
CA HIS A 237 -11.97 -14.41 -10.96
C HIS A 237 -12.50 -13.57 -12.12
N ARG A 238 -12.87 -12.31 -11.86
CA ARG A 238 -13.37 -11.37 -12.88
C ARG A 238 -12.41 -11.22 -14.05
N ARG A 239 -11.10 -11.07 -13.79
CA ARG A 239 -10.07 -11.01 -14.85
C ARG A 239 -9.98 -12.27 -15.71
N LYS A 240 -10.26 -13.45 -15.16
CA LYS A 240 -10.25 -14.72 -15.90
C LYS A 240 -11.56 -14.94 -16.68
N ASN A 241 -12.67 -14.45 -16.15
CA ASN A 241 -14.03 -14.79 -16.58
C ASN A 241 -14.79 -13.56 -17.12
N GLY A 242 -14.14 -12.78 -18.01
CA GLY A 242 -14.81 -11.72 -18.78
C GLY A 242 -15.45 -10.59 -17.96
N GLY A 243 -14.92 -10.31 -16.77
CA GLY A 243 -15.46 -9.30 -15.84
C GLY A 243 -16.51 -9.83 -14.84
N GLN A 244 -16.96 -11.08 -14.99
CA GLN A 244 -18.00 -11.68 -14.15
C GLN A 244 -17.45 -12.18 -12.81
N ALA A 245 -18.15 -11.87 -11.72
CA ALA A 245 -17.90 -12.47 -10.41
C ALA A 245 -18.26 -13.96 -10.43
N ASP A 246 -17.76 -14.70 -9.44
CA ASP A 246 -18.23 -16.06 -9.18
C ASP A 246 -19.66 -15.98 -8.61
N PRO A 247 -20.69 -16.47 -9.32
CA PRO A 247 -22.09 -16.33 -8.89
C PRO A 247 -22.35 -17.08 -7.57
N PHE A 248 -21.58 -18.11 -7.25
CA PHE A 248 -21.70 -18.86 -6.00
C PHE A 248 -21.03 -18.15 -4.80
N LYS A 249 -20.27 -17.08 -5.06
CA LYS A 249 -19.52 -16.33 -4.02
C LYS A 249 -19.85 -14.84 -3.98
N ALA A 250 -20.68 -14.34 -4.90
CA ALA A 250 -21.09 -12.93 -5.00
C ALA A 250 -21.55 -12.38 -3.65
N ALA A 251 -22.50 -13.03 -2.99
CA ALA A 251 -23.01 -12.63 -1.67
C ALA A 251 -21.90 -12.52 -0.60
N CYS A 252 -20.89 -13.39 -0.63
CA CYS A 252 -19.75 -13.32 0.29
C CYS A 252 -18.80 -12.15 -0.02
N TYR A 253 -18.67 -11.76 -1.29
CA TYR A 253 -17.90 -10.59 -1.71
C TYR A 253 -18.61 -9.29 -1.31
N ASP A 254 -19.93 -9.24 -1.46
CA ASP A 254 -20.75 -8.08 -1.10
C ASP A 254 -20.81 -7.91 0.42
N ALA A 255 -21.09 -8.96 1.20
CA ALA A 255 -21.07 -8.90 2.67
C ALA A 255 -19.70 -8.44 3.24
N ALA A 256 -18.59 -8.93 2.67
CA ALA A 256 -17.25 -8.51 3.07
C ALA A 256 -16.96 -7.03 2.75
N ARG A 257 -17.62 -6.47 1.73
CA ARG A 257 -17.55 -5.03 1.40
C ARG A 257 -18.43 -4.21 2.34
N GLU A 258 -19.63 -4.68 2.65
CA GLU A 258 -20.60 -3.99 3.52
C GLU A 258 -20.11 -3.84 4.95
N GLY A 259 -19.59 -4.91 5.58
CA GLY A 259 -19.06 -4.85 6.95
C GLY A 259 -17.93 -3.82 7.14
N ARG A 260 -17.01 -3.73 6.16
CA ARG A 260 -15.97 -2.69 6.11
C ARG A 260 -16.55 -1.28 5.97
N LEU A 261 -17.61 -1.11 5.16
CA LEU A 261 -18.26 0.18 4.98
C LEU A 261 -19.05 0.61 6.22
N LYS A 262 -19.75 -0.32 6.90
CA LYS A 262 -20.47 -0.13 8.17
C LYS A 262 -19.55 0.47 9.23
N ILE A 263 -18.46 -0.23 9.57
CA ILE A 263 -17.47 0.23 10.56
C ILE A 263 -16.84 1.58 10.16
N SER A 264 -16.47 1.75 8.88
CA SER A 264 -15.84 2.99 8.41
C SER A 264 -16.79 4.20 8.32
N GLN A 265 -18.10 4.00 8.29
CA GLN A 265 -19.09 5.09 8.34
C GLN A 265 -19.31 5.53 9.78
N TRP A 266 -19.54 4.57 10.69
CA TRP A 266 -19.78 4.86 12.09
C TRP A 266 -18.56 5.44 12.80
N SER A 267 -17.34 5.02 12.48
CA SER A 267 -16.12 5.65 13.03
C SER A 267 -15.92 7.11 12.60
N GLN A 268 -16.67 7.57 11.59
CA GLN A 268 -16.74 8.96 11.14
C GLN A 268 -18.03 9.67 11.61
N GLY A 269 -18.82 9.05 12.50
CA GLY A 269 -20.12 9.55 12.95
C GLY A 269 -21.22 9.54 11.90
N ARG A 270 -21.00 8.94 10.71
CA ARG A 270 -22.00 8.86 9.64
C ARG A 270 -22.91 7.66 9.87
N GLY A 271 -24.22 7.87 9.79
CA GLY A 271 -25.21 6.80 9.99
C GLY A 271 -25.49 6.44 11.46
N VAL A 272 -24.97 7.21 12.41
CA VAL A 272 -25.42 7.21 13.81
C VAL A 272 -26.46 8.32 13.94
N SER A 273 -27.73 8.01 13.69
CA SER A 273 -28.84 8.91 14.01
C SER A 273 -29.15 8.83 15.49
N ALA A 274 -29.17 9.99 16.15
CA ALA A 274 -29.57 10.17 17.55
C ALA A 274 -31.10 10.14 17.71
#